data_AF-A0A6I4XP68-F1
#
_entry.id   AF-A0A6I4XP68-F1
#
_cell.length_a   1.000
_cell.length_b   1.000
_cell.length_c   1.000
_cell.angle_alpha   90.00
_cell.angle_beta   90.00
_cell.angle_gamma   90.00
#
_symmetry.space_group_name_H-M   'P 1'
#
loop_
_entity.id
_entity.type
_entity.pdbx_description
1 polymer ?
#
loop_
_entity_poly.entity_id
_entity_poly.type
_entity_poly.pdbx_seq_one_letter_code
_entity_poly.pdbx_strand_id
1 'polypeptide(L)'
;MCTAITYVSKDHYFGRNFDYEISYNEVVTITPRNYKFSFREVGNLDHHFAIIGIAAGIADYPLYYDAINEKGLGMAGLNFSGYADYKKIEEGKENVSPFEFIPWVLGQCSTVDEAKKLLKNLNLVNINFSDELPLSPLHWLLADKEQSIVVESTKE
;
A
#
# COMPACT_ATOMS: atom_id res chain seq x y z
N MET A 1 -8.85 16.73 -1.59
CA MET A 1 -8.11 16.08 -2.69
C MET A 1 -6.77 15.69 -2.12
N CYS A 2 -6.55 14.40 -1.82
CA CYS A 2 -5.32 13.98 -1.14
C CYS A 2 -4.07 14.45 -1.90
N THR A 3 -3.01 14.80 -1.18
CA THR A 3 -1.72 15.20 -1.75
C THR A 3 -0.61 14.44 -1.02
N ALA A 4 0.29 13.79 -1.74
CA ALA A 4 1.47 13.14 -1.17
C ALA A 4 2.74 13.70 -1.79
N ILE A 5 3.78 13.86 -0.98
CA ILE A 5 5.04 14.50 -1.39
C ILE A 5 6.24 13.73 -0.86
N THR A 6 7.36 13.92 -1.54
CA THR A 6 8.69 13.63 -1.01
C THR A 6 9.45 14.94 -0.83
N TYR A 7 10.36 14.97 0.12
CA TYR A 7 11.22 16.12 0.36
C TYR A 7 12.61 15.67 0.83
N VAL A 8 13.65 16.36 0.39
CA VAL A 8 15.03 16.08 0.78
C VAL A 8 15.63 17.31 1.46
N SER A 9 16.20 17.10 2.63
CA SER A 9 17.04 18.07 3.33
C SER A 9 18.38 17.38 3.64
N LYS A 10 18.77 17.26 4.91
CA LYS A 10 19.82 16.32 5.34
C LYS A 10 19.34 14.87 5.24
N ASP A 11 18.10 14.65 5.66
CA ASP A 11 17.40 13.36 5.58
C ASP A 11 16.30 13.42 4.50
N HIS A 12 15.64 12.28 4.30
CA HIS A 12 14.58 12.12 3.30
C HIS A 12 13.24 11.96 4.01
N TYR A 13 12.22 12.64 3.47
CA TYR A 13 10.89 12.71 4.05
C TYR A 13 9.86 12.27 3.01
N PHE A 14 8.87 11.54 3.48
CA PHE A 14 7.70 11.09 2.73
C PHE A 14 6.48 11.36 3.58
N GLY A 15 5.41 11.88 2.99
CA GLY A 15 4.18 12.15 3.73
C GLY A 15 3.06 12.62 2.84
N ARG A 16 1.90 12.85 3.46
CA ARG A 16 0.68 13.18 2.74
C ARG A 16 -0.33 13.93 3.60
N ASN A 17 -1.23 14.64 2.94
CA ASN A 17 -2.51 15.04 3.49
C ASN A 17 -3.55 13.96 3.18
N PHE A 18 -4.34 13.60 4.19
CA PHE A 18 -5.50 12.72 4.04
C PHE A 18 -6.76 13.58 4.02
N ASP A 19 -7.34 13.73 2.83
CA ASP A 19 -8.48 14.62 2.60
C ASP A 19 -9.73 13.79 2.32
N TYR A 20 -10.55 13.59 3.34
CA TYR A 20 -11.80 12.87 3.24
C TYR A 20 -12.89 13.51 4.10
N GLU A 21 -14.15 13.31 3.73
CA GLU A 21 -15.31 13.94 4.39
C GLU A 21 -15.71 13.28 5.72
N ILE A 22 -15.19 12.09 6.00
CA ILE A 22 -15.51 11.29 7.18
C ILE A 22 -14.23 10.66 7.76
N SER A 23 -14.20 10.48 9.08
CA SER A 23 -13.14 9.80 9.81
C SER A 23 -13.56 8.36 10.14
N TYR A 24 -12.65 7.42 9.88
CA TYR A 24 -12.78 5.98 10.14
C TYR A 24 -11.87 5.54 11.29
N ASN A 25 -11.86 6.29 12.39
CA ASN A 25 -11.07 5.97 13.58
C ASN A 25 -9.59 5.73 13.23
N GLU A 26 -8.97 6.70 12.54
CA GLU A 26 -7.59 6.60 12.10
C GLU A 26 -6.64 6.43 13.29
N VAL A 27 -5.74 5.45 13.22
CA VAL A 27 -4.77 5.14 14.28
C VAL A 27 -3.37 5.00 13.71
N VAL A 28 -2.36 5.35 14.52
CA VAL A 28 -0.97 5.05 14.22
C VAL A 28 -0.72 3.58 14.57
N THR A 29 -0.35 2.79 13.57
CA THR A 29 -0.18 1.33 13.69
C THR A 29 1.24 0.93 13.34
N ILE A 30 1.88 0.20 14.27
CA ILE A 30 3.15 -0.48 14.03
C ILE A 30 2.86 -1.97 13.81
N THR A 31 3.19 -2.49 12.63
CA THR A 31 3.15 -3.93 12.37
C THR A 31 4.56 -4.51 12.55
N PRO A 32 4.81 -5.33 13.59
CA PRO A 32 6.12 -5.90 13.87
C PRO A 32 6.48 -7.01 12.87
N ARG A 33 7.77 -7.35 12.79
CA ARG A 33 8.35 -8.29 11.80
C ARG A 33 7.73 -9.69 11.77
N ASN A 34 7.15 -10.14 12.88
CA ASN A 34 6.60 -11.49 13.04
C ASN A 34 5.05 -11.47 13.11
N TYR A 35 4.43 -10.35 12.75
CA TYR A 35 3.00 -10.37 12.44
C TYR A 35 2.82 -11.16 11.14
N LYS A 36 1.82 -12.03 11.07
CA LYS A 36 1.59 -12.83 9.87
C LYS A 36 0.71 -12.05 8.89
N PHE A 37 1.24 -11.68 7.73
CA PHE A 37 0.40 -11.25 6.62
C PHE A 37 -0.13 -12.47 5.86
N SER A 38 -1.44 -12.68 5.95
CA SER A 38 -2.14 -13.67 5.14
C SER A 38 -2.76 -12.98 3.94
N PHE A 39 -2.32 -13.33 2.74
CA PHE A 39 -2.81 -12.75 1.50
C PHE A 39 -3.87 -13.66 0.86
N ARG A 40 -4.80 -13.08 0.10
CA ARG A 40 -5.89 -13.86 -0.51
C ARG A 40 -5.40 -14.79 -1.63
N GLU A 41 -4.60 -14.27 -2.55
CA GLU A 41 -4.25 -14.96 -3.82
C GLU A 41 -2.74 -15.13 -4.05
N VAL A 42 -1.90 -14.75 -3.07
CA VAL A 42 -0.44 -14.92 -3.11
C VAL A 42 0.08 -15.54 -1.81
N GLY A 43 1.35 -15.94 -1.80
CA GLY A 43 1.98 -16.54 -0.62
C GLY A 43 2.02 -15.60 0.59
N ASN A 44 1.78 -16.15 1.77
CA ASN A 44 1.85 -15.41 3.04
C ASN A 44 3.26 -14.89 3.34
N LEU A 45 3.33 -13.82 4.12
CA LEU A 45 4.57 -13.37 4.76
C LEU A 45 4.47 -13.62 6.27
N ASP A 46 5.04 -14.73 6.73
CA ASP A 46 5.12 -15.05 8.17
C ASP A 46 6.24 -14.25 8.89
N HIS A 47 7.20 -13.74 8.11
CA HIS A 47 8.24 -12.81 8.56
C HIS A 47 8.49 -11.76 7.49
N HIS A 48 8.55 -10.48 7.89
CA HIS A 48 8.66 -9.34 6.99
C HIS A 48 9.33 -8.15 7.69
N PHE A 49 9.61 -7.06 6.95
CA PHE A 49 10.09 -5.81 7.55
C PHE A 49 9.03 -5.18 8.45
N ALA A 50 9.44 -4.58 9.57
CA ALA A 50 8.53 -3.81 10.42
C ALA A 50 8.01 -2.57 9.68
N ILE A 51 6.72 -2.27 9.87
CA ILE A 51 6.00 -1.19 9.18
C ILE A 51 5.39 -0.26 10.23
N ILE A 52 5.43 1.05 9.99
CA ILE A 52 4.70 2.05 10.76
C ILE A 52 3.93 2.97 9.81
N GLY A 53 2.68 3.27 10.13
CA GLY A 53 1.83 4.12 9.30
C GLY A 53 0.52 4.48 9.98
N ILE A 54 -0.31 5.25 9.27
CA ILE A 54 -1.69 5.52 9.68
C ILE A 54 -2.60 4.49 9.01
N ALA A 55 -3.43 3.82 9.79
CA ALA A 55 -4.38 2.80 9.32
C ALA A 55 -5.80 3.09 9.83
N ALA A 56 -6.79 2.49 9.16
CA ALA A 56 -8.17 2.52 9.65
C ALA A 56 -8.32 1.61 10.88
N GLY A 57 -8.63 2.18 12.04
CA GLY A 57 -8.75 1.47 13.32
C GLY A 57 -10.07 0.70 13.48
N ILE A 58 -10.55 0.08 12.42
CA ILE A 58 -11.87 -0.57 12.31
C ILE A 58 -11.77 -2.08 12.01
N ALA A 59 -10.56 -2.62 11.92
CA ALA A 59 -10.30 -4.02 11.63
C ALA A 59 -9.09 -4.53 12.42
N ASP A 60 -9.00 -5.85 12.61
CA ASP A 60 -7.83 -6.54 13.21
C ASP A 60 -6.71 -6.83 12.19
N TYR A 61 -6.82 -6.21 11.01
CA TYR A 61 -5.82 -6.20 9.95
C TYR A 61 -5.40 -4.74 9.70
N PRO A 62 -4.09 -4.45 9.50
CA PRO A 62 -3.63 -3.09 9.33
C PRO A 62 -3.98 -2.54 7.93
N LEU A 63 -5.18 -1.96 7.82
CA LEU A 63 -5.67 -1.27 6.63
C LEU A 63 -5.01 0.11 6.48
N TYR A 64 -3.75 0.12 6.04
CA TYR A 64 -2.93 1.32 5.91
C TYR A 64 -3.47 2.29 4.85
N TYR A 65 -3.49 3.59 5.19
CA TYR A 65 -3.63 4.67 4.22
C TYR A 65 -2.26 5.03 3.62
N ASP A 66 -1.26 5.12 4.49
CA ASP A 66 0.14 5.37 4.19
C ASP A 66 1.01 4.76 5.28
N ALA A 67 2.23 4.37 4.91
CA ALA A 67 3.18 3.76 5.83
C ALA A 67 4.62 3.85 5.30
N ILE A 68 5.58 3.67 6.20
CA ILE A 68 6.99 3.43 5.90
C ILE A 68 7.43 2.13 6.58
N ASN A 69 8.44 1.47 6.01
CA ASN A 69 9.10 0.34 6.68
C ASN A 69 10.44 0.74 7.33
N GLU A 70 10.99 -0.17 8.13
CA GLU A 70 12.28 -0.01 8.81
C GLU A 70 13.49 0.18 7.87
N LYS A 71 13.29 0.00 6.55
CA LYS A 71 14.33 0.15 5.53
C LYS A 71 14.32 1.53 4.87
N GLY A 72 13.32 2.37 5.17
CA GLY A 72 13.18 3.72 4.63
C GLY A 72 12.41 3.77 3.30
N LEU A 73 11.64 2.73 2.97
CA LEU A 73 10.69 2.74 1.86
C LEU A 73 9.31 3.15 2.38
N GLY A 74 8.69 4.14 1.73
CA GLY A 74 7.37 4.68 2.06
C GLY A 74 6.37 4.53 0.93
N MET A 75 5.11 4.27 1.26
CA MET A 75 4.02 4.07 0.32
C MET A 75 2.73 4.71 0.82
N ALA A 76 1.95 5.33 -0.06
CA ALA A 76 0.66 5.95 0.28
C ALA A 76 -0.36 5.72 -0.84
N GLY A 77 -1.58 5.30 -0.50
CA GLY A 77 -2.69 5.11 -1.44
C GLY A 77 -3.64 6.31 -1.45
N LEU A 78 -3.72 7.06 -2.54
CA LEU A 78 -4.52 8.28 -2.67
C LEU A 78 -5.76 8.02 -3.53
N ASN A 79 -6.83 8.77 -3.28
CA ASN A 79 -8.09 8.64 -4.03
C ASN A 79 -7.87 8.86 -5.53
N PHE A 80 -8.33 7.90 -6.34
CA PHE A 80 -8.24 7.89 -7.81
C PHE A 80 -9.58 7.52 -8.44
N SER A 81 -10.66 8.06 -7.87
CA SER A 81 -12.04 7.82 -8.27
C SER A 81 -12.29 8.08 -9.75
N GLY A 82 -12.97 7.13 -10.41
CA GLY A 82 -13.32 7.17 -11.84
C GLY A 82 -12.22 6.64 -12.78
N TYR A 83 -10.98 6.49 -12.31
CA TYR A 83 -9.85 6.05 -13.13
C TYR A 83 -9.28 4.70 -12.70
N ALA A 84 -9.30 4.40 -11.40
CA ALA A 84 -8.87 3.11 -10.89
C ALA A 84 -9.72 1.97 -11.47
N ASP A 85 -9.05 0.94 -11.98
CA ASP A 85 -9.66 -0.27 -12.54
C ASP A 85 -8.94 -1.49 -11.98
N TYR A 86 -9.61 -2.21 -11.09
CA TYR A 86 -9.11 -3.43 -10.47
C TYR A 86 -9.60 -4.64 -11.24
N LYS A 87 -8.69 -5.57 -11.48
CA LYS A 87 -8.85 -6.66 -12.44
C LYS A 87 -9.49 -7.89 -11.83
N LYS A 88 -9.84 -8.83 -12.69
CA LYS A 88 -10.08 -10.21 -12.27
C LYS A 88 -8.75 -10.89 -12.00
N ILE A 89 -8.79 -11.99 -11.25
CA ILE A 89 -7.62 -12.86 -11.06
C ILE A 89 -7.09 -13.30 -12.43
N GLU A 90 -5.77 -13.21 -12.59
CA GLU A 90 -5.04 -13.61 -13.78
C GLU A 90 -4.01 -14.68 -13.41
N GLU A 91 -4.06 -15.83 -14.08
CA GLU A 91 -3.10 -16.91 -13.85
C GLU A 91 -1.67 -16.49 -14.23
N GLY A 92 -0.69 -16.85 -13.40
CA GLY A 92 0.72 -16.49 -13.62
C GLY A 92 1.09 -15.06 -13.20
N LYS A 93 0.15 -14.29 -12.64
CA LYS A 93 0.38 -13.00 -12.00
C LYS A 93 0.39 -13.11 -10.48
N GLU A 94 1.03 -12.14 -9.84
CA GLU A 94 0.90 -11.87 -8.42
C GLU A 94 -0.39 -11.08 -8.20
N ASN A 95 -1.48 -11.79 -7.87
CA ASN A 95 -2.80 -11.21 -7.68
C ASN A 95 -2.90 -10.64 -6.27
N VAL A 96 -2.89 -9.32 -6.13
CA VAL A 96 -2.89 -8.66 -4.81
C VAL A 96 -4.08 -7.71 -4.72
N SER A 97 -4.84 -7.77 -3.63
CA SER A 97 -5.93 -6.81 -3.44
C SER A 97 -5.37 -5.44 -3.06
N PRO A 98 -6.01 -4.31 -3.46
CA PRO A 98 -5.58 -2.97 -3.06
C PRO A 98 -5.42 -2.77 -1.54
N PHE A 99 -6.23 -3.45 -0.70
CA PHE A 99 -6.07 -3.35 0.76
C PHE A 99 -4.82 -4.06 1.30
N GLU A 100 -4.29 -5.01 0.54
CA GLU A 100 -3.09 -5.80 0.86
C GLU A 100 -1.82 -5.17 0.28
N PHE A 101 -1.96 -4.21 -0.62
CA PHE A 101 -0.87 -3.78 -1.49
C PHE A 101 0.26 -3.07 -0.73
N ILE A 102 -0.07 -2.22 0.25
CA ILE A 102 0.94 -1.59 1.11
C ILE A 102 1.71 -2.64 1.93
N PRO A 103 1.06 -3.54 2.69
CA PRO A 103 1.72 -4.68 3.34
C PRO A 103 2.60 -5.51 2.41
N TRP A 104 2.08 -5.82 1.21
CA TRP A 104 2.78 -6.64 0.23
C TRP A 104 4.08 -5.99 -0.22
N VAL A 105 4.08 -4.69 -0.58
CA VAL A 105 5.32 -4.00 -0.99
C VAL A 105 6.25 -3.75 0.20
N LEU A 106 5.74 -3.13 1.26
CA LEU A 106 6.58 -2.68 2.38
C LEU A 106 7.11 -3.83 3.24
N GLY A 107 6.46 -4.98 3.23
CA GLY A 107 6.92 -6.17 3.95
C GLY A 107 8.17 -6.81 3.35
N GLN A 108 8.42 -6.64 2.04
CA GLN A 108 9.46 -7.39 1.32
C GLN A 108 10.44 -6.53 0.49
N CYS A 109 10.17 -5.24 0.31
CA CYS A 109 11.04 -4.33 -0.44
C CYS A 109 11.76 -3.32 0.47
N SER A 110 13.06 -3.15 0.28
CA SER A 110 13.88 -2.13 0.94
C SER A 110 14.05 -0.85 0.11
N THR A 111 13.83 -0.93 -1.20
CA THR A 111 14.05 0.17 -2.16
C THR A 111 12.95 0.23 -3.21
N VAL A 112 12.82 1.38 -3.88
CA VAL A 112 11.91 1.57 -5.02
C VAL A 112 12.30 0.66 -6.17
N ASP A 113 13.58 0.37 -6.39
CA ASP A 113 14.00 -0.52 -7.48
C ASP A 113 13.68 -1.99 -7.21
N GLU A 114 13.72 -2.45 -5.95
CA GLU A 114 13.18 -3.75 -5.57
C GLU A 114 11.67 -3.81 -5.80
N ALA A 115 10.94 -2.77 -5.39
CA ALA A 115 9.51 -2.68 -5.64
C ALA A 115 9.20 -2.69 -7.14
N LYS A 116 9.93 -1.94 -7.99
CA LYS A 116 9.74 -1.98 -9.45
C LYS A 116 9.86 -3.39 -10.03
N LYS A 117 10.78 -4.21 -9.52
CA LYS A 117 10.91 -5.62 -9.94
C LYS A 117 9.68 -6.42 -9.52
N LEU A 118 9.24 -6.25 -8.28
CA LEU A 118 8.06 -6.91 -7.73
C LEU A 118 6.79 -6.55 -8.54
N LEU A 119 6.64 -5.27 -8.89
CA LEU A 119 5.50 -4.72 -9.64
C LEU A 119 5.41 -5.24 -11.08
N LYS A 120 6.46 -5.83 -11.67
CA LYS A 120 6.41 -6.37 -13.04
C LYS A 120 5.40 -7.51 -13.20
N ASN A 121 5.17 -8.26 -12.12
CA ASN A 121 4.26 -9.40 -12.12
C ASN A 121 2.94 -9.11 -11.40
N LEU A 122 2.74 -7.89 -10.88
CA LEU A 122 1.55 -7.50 -10.15
C LEU A 122 0.30 -7.51 -11.04
N ASN A 123 -0.81 -7.97 -10.46
CA ASN A 123 -2.16 -7.72 -10.93
C ASN A 123 -3.03 -7.27 -9.73
N LEU A 124 -3.53 -6.03 -9.74
CA LEU A 124 -4.39 -5.52 -8.67
C LEU A 124 -5.81 -6.03 -8.85
N VAL A 125 -6.25 -6.93 -7.98
CA VAL A 125 -7.52 -7.66 -8.14
C VAL A 125 -8.66 -7.08 -7.31
N ASN A 126 -9.87 -7.14 -7.87
CA ASN A 126 -11.08 -6.60 -7.26
C ASN A 126 -11.64 -7.53 -6.17
N ILE A 127 -10.92 -7.69 -5.06
CA ILE A 127 -11.30 -8.50 -3.91
C ILE A 127 -11.42 -7.60 -2.68
N ASN A 128 -12.62 -7.46 -2.13
CA ASN A 128 -12.86 -6.64 -0.94
C ASN A 128 -12.17 -7.22 0.31
N PHE A 129 -11.90 -6.36 1.29
CA PHE A 129 -11.47 -6.81 2.61
C PHE A 129 -12.59 -7.63 3.29
N SER A 130 -13.79 -7.04 3.36
CA SER A 130 -15.05 -7.70 3.77
C SER A 130 -16.24 -7.10 3.00
N ASP A 131 -17.44 -7.63 3.19
CA ASP A 131 -18.66 -7.10 2.57
C ASP A 131 -18.98 -5.67 3.06
N GLU A 132 -18.66 -5.37 4.33
CA GLU A 132 -18.85 -4.06 4.96
C GLU A 132 -17.75 -3.06 4.60
N LEU A 133 -16.58 -3.54 4.16
CA LEU A 133 -15.40 -2.74 3.84
C LEU A 133 -14.96 -2.98 2.39
N PRO A 134 -15.70 -2.39 1.42
CA PRO A 134 -15.37 -2.49 0.02
C PRO A 134 -14.10 -1.71 -0.34
N LEU A 135 -13.52 -2.03 -1.49
CA LEU A 135 -12.34 -1.34 -1.99
C LEU A 135 -12.62 0.14 -2.31
N SER A 136 -11.66 0.99 -1.95
CA SER A 136 -11.61 2.37 -2.45
C SER A 136 -10.86 2.41 -3.79
N PRO A 137 -11.21 3.32 -4.73
CA PRO A 137 -10.46 3.54 -5.95
C PRO A 137 -9.18 4.34 -5.65
N LEU A 138 -8.02 3.74 -5.85
CA LEU A 138 -6.73 4.28 -5.41
C LEU A 138 -5.67 4.23 -6.52
N HIS A 139 -4.74 5.16 -6.42
CA HIS A 139 -3.40 5.06 -6.99
C HIS A 139 -2.35 5.26 -5.89
N TRP A 140 -1.09 4.94 -6.14
CA TRP A 140 -0.07 4.95 -5.07
C TRP A 140 1.15 5.77 -5.44
N LEU A 141 1.65 6.52 -4.46
CA LEU A 141 3.01 7.06 -4.47
C LEU A 141 3.89 6.13 -3.63
N LEU A 142 5.00 5.68 -4.20
CA LEU A 142 6.05 4.92 -3.51
C LEU A 142 7.37 5.70 -3.59
N ALA A 143 8.07 5.83 -2.48
CA ALA A 143 9.34 6.57 -2.42
C ALA A 143 10.32 5.95 -1.44
N ASP A 144 11.60 6.00 -1.78
CA ASP A 144 12.71 5.78 -0.86
C ASP A 144 13.58 7.05 -0.82
N LYS A 145 14.78 6.92 -0.24
CA LYS A 145 15.75 8.02 -0.17
C LYS A 145 16.31 8.45 -1.54
N GLU A 146 16.18 7.65 -2.59
CA GLU A 146 16.83 7.91 -3.87
C GLU A 146 15.84 8.42 -4.92
N GLN A 147 14.61 7.92 -4.90
CA GLN A 147 13.64 8.17 -5.96
C GLN A 147 12.19 7.91 -5.52
N SER A 148 11.25 8.28 -6.38
CA SER A 148 9.83 7.99 -6.22
C SER A 148 9.19 7.51 -7.53
N ILE A 149 8.15 6.70 -7.42
CA ILE A 149 7.31 6.26 -8.54
C ILE A 149 5.83 6.40 -8.21
N VAL A 150 5.02 6.53 -9.25
CA VAL A 150 3.56 6.44 -9.17
C VAL A 150 3.11 5.10 -9.75
N VAL A 151 2.17 4.45 -9.08
CA VAL A 151 1.55 3.19 -9.53
C VAL A 151 0.05 3.43 -9.73
N GLU A 152 -0.41 3.25 -10.96
CA GLU A 152 -1.81 3.38 -11.38
C GLU A 152 -2.25 2.10 -12.08
N SER A 153 -3.44 1.61 -11.75
CA SER A 153 -4.11 0.51 -12.45
C SER A 153 -5.33 1.06 -13.17
N THR A 154 -5.27 1.11 -14.49
CA THR A 154 -6.27 1.71 -15.38
C THR A 154 -6.89 0.68 -16.30
N LYS A 155 -7.98 1.03 -17.00
CA LYS A 155 -8.66 0.14 -17.96
C LYS A 155 -7.79 -0.21 -19.17
N GLU A 156 -7.01 0.76 -19.63
CA GLU A 156 -6.07 0.68 -20.75
C GLU A 156 -4.63 0.54 -20.23
#